data_AF-A0AAV6XE10-F1
#
_entry.id   AF-A0AAV6XE10-F1
#
_cell.length_a   1.000
_cell.length_b   1.000
_cell.length_c   1.000
_cell.angle_alpha   90.00
_cell.angle_beta   90.00
_cell.angle_gamma   90.00
#
_symmetry.space_group_name_H-M   'P 1'
#
loop_
_entity.id
_entity.type
_entity.pdbx_description
1 polymer ?
#
loop_
_entity_poly.entity_id
_entity_poly.type
_entity_poly.pdbx_seq_one_letter_code
_entity_poly.pdbx_strand_id
1 'polypeptide(L)'
;MFSLTPKPLFLSTPFLPNHLNPAQPPLKSPPKTLSVSALIIPPSSSSYSQNQKQKQQQQQLYLPFKPPPSPLPSKYRSLDTNGRLDILTNRMGPWFEYAPLISSLTQEGFTSSTLEEITGIASIEQNRLVVASQVRDSLVECCTDDETVSYFDSPGSPEILYEIRILNTPQRSAAARFIIDNGFDGKRAEELARSMKDFPRRSGDRGWESFDGNSPGDCLAFMYFRQALEHKSAFFPELSKAALERALEVAETERAKQRVVKDLERSDEEGEGGVEIDELVRVPVVRLAIGEVAESSVVVVLPVCRAEGREIELEAAPWECGMEGNFGIVQAEKGWKQWVVLPGWSPVVPLKRGGVVVAFPQARGVLPWKGKRRDADEEVLVVADRGRKEVEYDDGFYLVVSGGNGSGEEGLKVERGAKLKEMGVEKSLGTVVLVVRPPREEMDDQLGDDAWE
;
A
#
# COMPACT_ATOMS: atom_id res chain seq x y z
N MET A 1 -50.68 -13.56 26.64
CA MET A 1 -51.35 -14.40 25.63
C MET A 1 -51.96 -13.48 24.57
N PHE A 2 -51.95 -13.94 23.31
CA PHE A 2 -52.42 -13.31 22.08
C PHE A 2 -51.43 -12.45 21.29
N SER A 3 -50.71 -13.18 20.43
CA SER A 3 -50.13 -12.78 19.15
C SER A 3 -51.19 -12.17 18.23
N LEU A 4 -50.84 -11.06 17.56
CA LEU A 4 -51.42 -10.66 16.27
C LEU A 4 -50.34 -9.94 15.44
N THR A 5 -49.94 -10.59 14.35
CA THR A 5 -49.15 -10.05 13.25
C THR A 5 -50.00 -9.11 12.37
N PRO A 6 -49.46 -7.99 11.86
CA PRO A 6 -50.17 -7.18 10.88
C PRO A 6 -49.83 -7.58 9.43
N LYS A 7 -50.87 -7.61 8.59
CA LYS A 7 -50.83 -7.76 7.12
C LYS A 7 -50.30 -6.48 6.44
N PRO A 8 -49.65 -6.58 5.26
CA PRO A 8 -49.27 -5.41 4.47
C PRO A 8 -50.45 -4.88 3.62
N LEU A 9 -50.57 -3.55 3.55
CA LEU A 9 -51.48 -2.84 2.65
C LEU A 9 -50.67 -2.22 1.50
N PHE A 10 -51.04 -2.56 0.27
CA PHE A 10 -50.72 -1.82 -0.95
C PHE A 10 -51.69 -0.65 -1.14
N LEU A 11 -51.23 0.46 -1.76
CA LEU A 11 -51.97 1.49 -2.53
C LEU A 11 -50.89 2.42 -3.15
N SER A 12 -50.58 2.33 -4.45
CA SER A 12 -51.18 2.99 -5.62
C SER A 12 -51.09 4.53 -5.66
N THR A 13 -50.47 5.08 -6.71
CA THR A 13 -50.81 6.40 -7.26
C THR A 13 -50.69 6.42 -8.80
N PRO A 14 -51.45 7.28 -9.49
CA PRO A 14 -51.73 7.19 -10.93
C PRO A 14 -51.15 8.37 -11.73
N PHE A 15 -51.41 8.35 -13.04
CA PHE A 15 -51.36 9.43 -14.05
C PHE A 15 -50.17 9.43 -15.04
N LEU A 16 -50.49 8.97 -16.25
CA LEU A 16 -50.01 9.51 -17.53
C LEU A 16 -51.17 10.24 -18.21
N PRO A 17 -50.88 11.18 -19.12
CA PRO A 17 -51.59 11.22 -20.40
C PRO A 17 -50.64 11.17 -21.60
N ASN A 18 -51.25 10.96 -22.76
CA ASN A 18 -50.73 10.27 -23.93
C ASN A 18 -50.67 11.20 -25.16
N HIS A 19 -49.76 10.88 -26.10
CA HIS A 19 -49.73 11.19 -27.55
C HIS A 19 -49.51 12.63 -28.08
N LEU A 20 -48.51 12.82 -28.96
CA LEU A 20 -48.62 12.78 -30.44
C LEU A 20 -47.24 12.97 -31.16
N ASN A 21 -47.10 12.29 -32.31
CA ASN A 21 -45.98 12.09 -33.26
C ASN A 21 -45.58 13.37 -34.06
N PRO A 22 -44.68 13.41 -35.10
CA PRO A 22 -43.74 12.43 -35.69
C PRO A 22 -42.35 12.99 -36.13
N ALA A 23 -41.39 12.12 -36.53
CA ALA A 23 -40.54 12.23 -37.75
C ALA A 23 -39.26 11.34 -37.67
N GLN A 24 -39.12 10.38 -38.60
CA GLN A 24 -37.87 9.67 -38.90
C GLN A 24 -37.09 10.37 -40.03
N PRO A 25 -35.74 10.25 -40.02
CA PRO A 25 -34.97 10.07 -41.26
C PRO A 25 -33.95 8.89 -41.11
N PRO A 26 -33.23 8.44 -42.17
CA PRO A 26 -33.30 7.06 -42.64
C PRO A 26 -32.11 6.17 -42.27
N LEU A 27 -32.35 4.85 -42.34
CA LEU A 27 -31.36 3.77 -42.27
C LEU A 27 -30.28 3.90 -43.34
N LYS A 28 -29.00 3.83 -42.93
CA LYS A 28 -27.84 3.60 -43.80
C LYS A 28 -27.39 2.14 -43.71
N SER A 29 -27.15 1.57 -44.87
CA SER A 29 -26.71 0.20 -45.18
C SER A 29 -25.40 -0.24 -44.49
N PRO A 30 -25.17 -1.56 -44.28
CA PRO A 30 -23.91 -2.06 -43.74
C PRO A 30 -22.82 -2.12 -44.82
N PRO A 31 -21.55 -1.77 -44.53
CA PRO A 31 -20.46 -2.01 -45.46
C PRO A 31 -19.88 -3.43 -45.30
N LYS A 32 -19.62 -3.97 -46.49
CA LYS A 32 -19.07 -5.27 -46.89
C LYS A 32 -17.86 -5.77 -46.08
N THR A 33 -17.88 -7.08 -45.82
CA THR A 33 -16.73 -7.89 -45.40
C THR A 33 -15.63 -7.87 -46.46
N LEU A 34 -14.45 -7.38 -46.11
CA LEU A 34 -13.22 -7.61 -46.88
C LEU A 34 -12.39 -8.68 -46.16
N SER A 35 -12.27 -9.83 -46.82
CA SER A 35 -11.24 -10.83 -46.57
C SER A 35 -9.87 -10.18 -46.75
N VAL A 36 -9.03 -10.24 -45.73
CA VAL A 36 -7.60 -9.90 -45.84
C VAL A 36 -6.81 -11.13 -45.42
N SER A 37 -6.42 -11.91 -46.42
CA SER A 37 -5.32 -12.86 -46.31
C SER A 37 -4.02 -12.07 -46.14
N ALA A 38 -3.39 -12.15 -44.97
CA ALA A 38 -2.06 -11.60 -44.76
C ALA A 38 -1.01 -12.68 -45.07
N LEU A 39 -0.54 -12.71 -46.32
CA LEU A 39 0.75 -13.31 -46.68
C LEU A 39 1.86 -12.42 -46.11
N ILE A 40 2.63 -12.93 -45.16
CA ILE A 40 3.83 -12.25 -44.64
C ILE A 40 5.00 -12.61 -45.55
N ILE A 41 5.47 -11.61 -46.31
CA ILE A 41 6.75 -11.65 -47.05
C ILE A 41 7.85 -11.10 -46.11
N PRO A 42 9.02 -11.75 -45.99
CA PRO A 42 10.11 -11.23 -45.17
C PRO A 42 10.86 -10.09 -45.89
N PRO A 43 11.18 -8.96 -45.23
CA PRO A 43 12.04 -7.96 -45.83
C PRO A 43 13.52 -8.33 -45.66
N SER A 44 14.19 -8.44 -46.80
CA SER A 44 15.64 -8.50 -46.95
C SER A 44 16.33 -7.25 -46.43
N SER A 45 17.52 -7.47 -45.90
CA SER A 45 18.52 -6.53 -45.39
C SER A 45 18.89 -5.39 -46.35
N SER A 46 18.89 -4.13 -45.86
CA SER A 46 20.03 -3.19 -45.93
C SER A 46 19.66 -1.77 -45.47
N SER A 47 20.35 -1.33 -44.41
CA SER A 47 20.86 0.03 -44.12
C SER A 47 20.02 1.27 -44.47
N TYR A 48 19.50 1.98 -43.45
CA TYR A 48 19.56 3.45 -43.30
C TYR A 48 19.18 3.87 -41.87
N SER A 49 19.79 4.95 -41.42
CA SER A 49 20.18 5.20 -40.02
C SER A 49 19.18 5.98 -39.15
N GLN A 50 19.29 5.69 -37.84
CA GLN A 50 19.31 6.61 -36.68
C GLN A 50 18.09 7.41 -36.16
N ASN A 51 16.92 7.44 -36.80
CA ASN A 51 15.81 8.28 -36.28
C ASN A 51 14.57 7.55 -35.68
N GLN A 52 14.70 6.30 -35.23
CA GLN A 52 13.57 5.55 -34.62
C GLN A 52 13.66 5.28 -33.11
N LYS A 53 14.75 5.66 -32.43
CA LYS A 53 14.89 5.36 -30.98
C LYS A 53 13.91 6.11 -30.06
N GLN A 54 13.22 7.15 -30.53
CA GLN A 54 12.31 7.96 -29.69
C GLN A 54 10.81 7.66 -29.86
N LYS A 55 10.39 6.79 -30.80
CA LYS A 55 8.96 6.49 -31.00
C LYS A 55 8.48 5.12 -30.52
N GLN A 56 9.37 4.24 -30.06
CA GLN A 56 8.99 2.90 -29.57
C GLN A 56 8.76 2.81 -28.05
N GLN A 57 9.03 3.88 -27.28
CA GLN A 57 8.83 3.85 -25.82
C GLN A 57 7.38 4.10 -25.37
N GLN A 58 6.47 4.54 -26.24
CA GLN A 58 5.09 4.89 -25.85
C GLN A 58 4.03 3.80 -26.14
N GLN A 59 4.43 2.61 -26.60
CA GLN A 59 3.51 1.49 -26.82
C GLN A 59 4.04 0.16 -26.26
N GLN A 60 4.75 0.20 -25.14
CA GLN A 60 4.93 -1.04 -24.37
C GLN A 60 3.63 -1.32 -23.62
N LEU A 61 2.73 -2.06 -24.27
CA LEU A 61 1.71 -2.85 -23.58
C LEU A 61 2.39 -3.59 -22.42
N TYR A 62 1.78 -3.59 -21.23
CA TYR A 62 2.28 -4.29 -20.05
C TYR A 62 2.69 -5.72 -20.43
N LEU A 63 4.00 -5.96 -20.46
CA LEU A 63 4.57 -7.28 -20.58
C LEU A 63 4.69 -7.81 -19.15
N PRO A 64 4.09 -8.96 -18.81
CA PRO A 64 4.36 -9.61 -17.53
C PRO A 64 5.88 -9.78 -17.40
N PHE A 65 6.40 -9.53 -16.20
CA PHE A 65 7.82 -9.61 -15.88
C PHE A 65 8.42 -10.91 -16.43
N LYS A 66 9.40 -10.79 -17.33
CA LYS A 66 10.15 -11.92 -17.90
C LYS A 66 11.53 -11.96 -17.25
N PRO A 67 11.71 -12.72 -16.18
CA PRO A 67 13.02 -12.80 -15.55
C PRO A 67 14.07 -13.44 -16.48
N PRO A 68 15.37 -13.16 -16.28
CA PRO A 68 16.44 -13.78 -17.05
C PRO A 68 16.41 -15.31 -16.91
N PRO A 69 16.62 -16.08 -17.99
CA PRO A 69 16.46 -17.53 -17.95
C PRO A 69 17.49 -18.18 -17.02
N SER A 70 17.03 -19.04 -16.10
CA SER A 70 17.92 -19.97 -15.39
C SER A 70 18.65 -20.88 -16.39
N PRO A 71 19.91 -21.25 -16.13
CA PRO A 71 20.66 -22.09 -17.04
C PRO A 71 20.01 -23.48 -17.15
N LEU A 72 19.73 -23.91 -18.39
CA LEU A 72 19.21 -25.26 -18.63
C LEU A 72 20.20 -26.33 -18.15
N PRO A 73 19.75 -27.32 -17.36
CA PRO A 73 20.57 -28.47 -17.00
C PRO A 73 21.15 -29.16 -18.23
N SER A 74 22.41 -29.57 -18.17
CA SER A 74 23.14 -30.17 -19.31
C SER A 74 22.40 -31.37 -19.92
N LYS A 75 21.76 -32.19 -19.07
CA LYS A 75 20.96 -33.36 -19.47
C LYS A 75 19.74 -33.04 -20.34
N TYR A 76 19.22 -31.81 -20.30
CA TYR A 76 18.07 -31.41 -21.11
C TYR A 76 18.44 -30.61 -22.36
N ARG A 77 19.69 -30.12 -22.48
CA ARG A 77 20.13 -29.31 -23.63
C ARG A 77 20.14 -30.08 -24.95
N SER A 78 20.38 -31.39 -24.90
CA SER A 78 20.44 -32.26 -26.08
C SER A 78 19.07 -32.76 -26.53
N LEU A 79 18.00 -32.48 -25.78
CA LEU A 79 16.65 -32.93 -26.11
C LEU A 79 16.03 -32.00 -27.16
N ASP A 80 15.26 -32.61 -28.07
CA ASP A 80 14.40 -31.93 -29.02
C ASP A 80 13.15 -31.36 -28.33
N THR A 81 12.38 -30.55 -29.04
CA THR A 81 11.19 -29.88 -28.49
C THR A 81 10.18 -30.89 -27.91
N ASN A 82 9.96 -32.03 -28.58
CA ASN A 82 9.04 -33.06 -28.10
C ASN A 82 9.55 -33.71 -26.80
N GLY A 83 10.84 -34.04 -26.71
CA GLY A 83 11.44 -34.58 -25.49
C GLY A 83 11.33 -33.62 -24.30
N ARG A 84 11.47 -32.30 -24.53
CA ARG A 84 11.29 -31.29 -23.47
C ARG A 84 9.83 -31.16 -23.03
N LEU A 85 8.89 -31.23 -23.98
CA LEU A 85 7.45 -31.22 -23.68
C LEU A 85 7.04 -32.48 -22.91
N ASP A 86 7.61 -33.64 -23.23
CA ASP A 86 7.33 -34.91 -22.53
C ASP A 86 7.82 -34.87 -21.08
N ILE A 87 8.99 -34.27 -20.81
CA ILE A 87 9.48 -34.03 -19.44
C ILE A 87 8.51 -33.16 -18.64
N LEU A 88 8.03 -32.06 -19.22
CA LEU A 88 7.09 -31.16 -18.54
C LEU A 88 5.74 -31.85 -18.28
N THR A 89 5.22 -32.55 -19.29
CA THR A 89 3.94 -33.28 -19.21
C THR A 89 3.94 -34.32 -18.09
N ASN A 90 5.04 -35.08 -17.98
CA ASN A 90 5.18 -36.13 -16.97
C ASN A 90 5.87 -35.64 -15.68
N ARG A 91 6.22 -34.34 -15.58
CA ARG A 91 6.95 -33.72 -14.46
C ARG A 91 8.18 -34.54 -14.04
N MET A 92 8.99 -34.93 -15.03
CA MET A 92 10.13 -35.82 -14.80
C MET A 92 11.28 -35.10 -14.10
N GLY A 93 11.59 -35.53 -12.87
CA GLY A 93 12.65 -34.97 -12.04
C GLY A 93 12.15 -33.90 -11.06
N PRO A 94 13.06 -33.35 -10.23
CA PRO A 94 12.73 -32.24 -9.34
C PRO A 94 12.28 -30.99 -10.10
N TRP A 95 11.42 -30.22 -9.46
CA TRP A 95 10.74 -29.09 -10.08
C TRP A 95 11.68 -28.01 -10.62
N PHE A 96 12.77 -27.73 -9.91
CA PHE A 96 13.76 -26.73 -10.29
C PHE A 96 14.61 -27.15 -11.50
N GLU A 97 14.64 -28.43 -11.85
CA GLU A 97 15.37 -28.89 -13.03
C GLU A 97 14.54 -28.75 -14.31
N TYR A 98 13.24 -29.05 -14.25
CA TYR A 98 12.37 -28.92 -15.42
C TYR A 98 11.81 -27.51 -15.60
N ALA A 99 11.74 -26.68 -14.55
CA ALA A 99 11.25 -25.30 -14.64
C ALA A 99 11.96 -24.44 -15.72
N PRO A 100 13.29 -24.50 -15.88
CA PRO A 100 13.99 -23.78 -16.96
C PRO A 100 13.55 -24.17 -18.39
N LEU A 101 12.96 -25.36 -18.58
CA LEU A 101 12.42 -25.77 -19.89
C LEU A 101 11.26 -24.89 -20.33
N ILE A 102 10.46 -24.39 -19.39
CA ILE A 102 9.34 -23.48 -19.67
C ILE A 102 9.86 -22.19 -20.31
N SER A 103 10.90 -21.60 -19.73
CA SER A 103 11.57 -20.40 -20.29
C SER A 103 12.19 -20.69 -21.66
N SER A 104 12.83 -21.85 -21.82
CA SER A 104 13.40 -22.28 -23.11
C SER A 104 12.34 -22.43 -24.21
N LEU A 105 11.24 -23.11 -23.94
CA LEU A 105 10.16 -23.30 -24.91
C LEU A 105 9.45 -21.99 -25.22
N THR A 106 9.31 -21.09 -24.24
CA THR A 106 8.79 -19.75 -24.47
C THR A 106 9.66 -18.94 -25.44
N GLN A 107 10.98 -19.07 -25.34
CA GLN A 107 11.92 -18.44 -26.28
C GLN A 107 11.85 -19.06 -27.69
N GLU A 108 11.47 -20.33 -27.80
CA GLU A 108 11.21 -21.03 -29.07
C GLU A 108 9.84 -20.69 -29.69
N GLY A 109 9.02 -19.88 -29.02
CA GLY A 109 7.75 -19.36 -29.56
C GLY A 109 6.49 -19.98 -28.95
N PHE A 110 6.61 -20.87 -27.96
CA PHE A 110 5.45 -21.37 -27.24
C PHE A 110 4.86 -20.28 -26.33
N THR A 111 3.53 -20.18 -26.31
CA THR A 111 2.81 -19.31 -25.36
C THR A 111 2.45 -20.09 -24.10
N SER A 112 2.26 -19.41 -22.97
CA SER A 112 1.87 -20.08 -21.71
C SER A 112 0.59 -20.89 -21.86
N SER A 113 -0.40 -20.38 -22.60
CA SER A 113 -1.63 -21.11 -22.90
C SER A 113 -1.38 -22.36 -23.75
N THR A 114 -0.52 -22.29 -24.76
CA THR A 114 -0.16 -23.47 -25.56
C THR A 114 0.59 -24.51 -24.73
N LEU A 115 1.49 -24.08 -23.83
CA LEU A 115 2.18 -24.99 -22.92
C LEU A 115 1.21 -25.64 -21.94
N GLU A 116 0.21 -24.91 -21.45
CA GLU A 116 -0.83 -25.43 -20.57
C GLU A 116 -1.68 -26.50 -21.27
N GLU A 117 -2.08 -26.26 -22.53
CA GLU A 117 -2.82 -27.23 -23.32
C GLU A 117 -2.04 -28.53 -23.57
N ILE A 118 -0.72 -28.43 -23.81
CA ILE A 118 0.12 -29.59 -24.12
C ILE A 118 0.53 -30.35 -22.86
N THR A 119 0.99 -29.62 -21.83
CA THR A 119 1.64 -30.21 -20.65
C THR A 119 0.71 -30.36 -19.45
N GLY A 120 -0.45 -29.69 -19.46
CA GLY A 120 -1.37 -29.63 -18.32
C GLY A 120 -0.89 -28.75 -17.16
N ILE A 121 0.25 -28.06 -17.30
CA ILE A 121 0.75 -27.13 -16.28
C ILE A 121 0.07 -25.77 -16.47
N ALA A 122 -0.70 -25.34 -15.47
CA ALA A 122 -1.43 -24.08 -15.54
C ALA A 122 -0.49 -22.89 -15.78
N SER A 123 -0.91 -21.89 -16.55
CA SER A 123 -0.08 -20.71 -16.87
C SER A 123 0.44 -19.98 -15.62
N ILE A 124 -0.35 -19.96 -14.54
CA ILE A 124 0.07 -19.40 -13.24
C ILE A 124 1.15 -20.24 -12.56
N GLU A 125 1.05 -21.58 -12.64
CA GLU A 125 2.03 -22.52 -12.11
C GLU A 125 3.34 -22.45 -12.91
N GLN A 126 3.26 -22.27 -14.23
CA GLN A 126 4.45 -22.07 -15.08
C GLN A 126 5.27 -20.86 -14.61
N ASN A 127 4.62 -19.71 -14.39
CA ASN A 127 5.28 -18.52 -13.88
C ASN A 127 5.88 -18.75 -12.49
N ARG A 128 5.13 -19.43 -11.61
CA ARG A 128 5.59 -19.76 -10.26
C ARG A 128 6.85 -20.62 -10.28
N LEU A 129 6.85 -21.69 -11.06
CA LEU A 129 7.98 -22.61 -11.21
C LEU A 129 9.24 -21.90 -11.70
N VAL A 130 9.11 -21.07 -12.74
CA VAL A 130 10.25 -20.33 -13.33
C VAL A 130 10.84 -19.34 -12.33
N VAL A 131 10.00 -18.56 -11.65
CA VAL A 131 10.50 -17.56 -10.69
C VAL A 131 11.06 -18.24 -9.44
N ALA A 132 10.39 -19.26 -8.92
CA ALA A 132 10.89 -20.02 -7.77
C ALA A 132 12.24 -20.68 -8.08
N SER A 133 12.47 -21.17 -9.31
CA SER A 133 13.74 -21.81 -9.67
C SER A 133 14.87 -20.80 -9.63
N GLN A 134 14.63 -19.56 -10.07
CA GLN A 134 15.61 -18.48 -9.99
C GLN A 134 15.90 -18.05 -8.55
N VAL A 135 14.87 -18.03 -7.70
CA VAL A 135 15.06 -17.79 -6.27
C VAL A 135 15.94 -18.89 -5.67
N ARG A 136 15.65 -20.16 -5.98
CA ARG A 136 16.50 -21.30 -5.56
C ARG A 136 17.93 -21.17 -6.07
N ASP A 137 18.12 -20.81 -7.33
CA ASP A 137 19.45 -20.57 -7.92
C ASP A 137 20.19 -19.47 -7.12
N SER A 138 19.51 -18.39 -6.74
CA SER A 138 20.11 -17.34 -5.91
C SER A 138 20.47 -17.81 -4.48
N LEU A 139 19.76 -18.80 -3.92
CA LEU A 139 20.15 -19.41 -2.64
C LEU A 139 21.45 -20.20 -2.77
N VAL A 140 21.61 -20.93 -3.88
CA VAL A 140 22.83 -21.69 -4.22
C VAL A 140 24.01 -20.74 -4.46
N GLU A 141 23.79 -19.66 -5.22
CA GLU A 141 24.81 -18.63 -5.49
C GLU A 141 25.28 -17.90 -4.22
N CYS A 142 24.39 -17.73 -3.24
CA CYS A 142 24.70 -17.07 -1.97
C CYS A 142 25.41 -17.98 -0.95
N CYS A 143 25.84 -19.19 -1.33
CA CYS A 143 26.42 -20.18 -0.43
C CYS A 143 25.53 -20.47 0.80
N THR A 144 24.21 -20.51 0.59
CA THR A 144 23.27 -20.99 1.62
C THR A 144 23.59 -22.45 1.92
N ASP A 145 23.37 -22.90 3.16
CA ASP A 145 23.64 -24.26 3.58
C ASP A 145 22.85 -25.28 2.75
N ASP A 146 23.49 -26.40 2.43
CA ASP A 146 22.93 -27.45 1.55
C ASP A 146 21.61 -28.02 2.11
N GLU A 147 21.45 -28.03 3.43
CA GLU A 147 20.22 -28.47 4.10
C GLU A 147 19.05 -27.54 3.79
N THR A 148 19.23 -26.22 3.91
CA THR A 148 18.24 -25.21 3.53
C THR A 148 17.87 -25.31 2.05
N VAL A 149 18.84 -25.48 1.15
CA VAL A 149 18.54 -25.61 -0.28
C VAL A 149 17.75 -26.90 -0.56
N SER A 150 18.15 -28.02 0.04
CA SER A 150 17.51 -29.33 -0.13
C SER A 150 16.08 -29.36 0.41
N TYR A 151 15.78 -28.62 1.49
CA TYR A 151 14.41 -28.46 2.00
C TYR A 151 13.44 -28.00 0.89
N PHE A 152 13.90 -27.09 0.03
CA PHE A 152 13.10 -26.53 -1.05
C PHE A 152 13.01 -27.40 -2.31
N ASP A 153 13.56 -28.62 -2.28
CA ASP A 153 13.42 -29.58 -3.39
C ASP A 153 12.04 -30.25 -3.41
N SER A 154 11.25 -30.08 -2.34
CA SER A 154 9.91 -30.65 -2.24
C SER A 154 8.90 -29.99 -3.21
N PRO A 155 7.89 -30.72 -3.71
CA PRO A 155 6.96 -30.20 -4.73
C PRO A 155 6.14 -28.96 -4.33
N GLY A 156 5.95 -28.70 -3.03
CA GLY A 156 5.21 -27.52 -2.53
C GLY A 156 6.07 -26.27 -2.38
N SER A 157 7.40 -26.43 -2.42
CA SER A 157 8.36 -25.34 -2.24
C SER A 157 8.27 -24.18 -3.22
N PRO A 158 7.86 -24.37 -4.49
CA PRO A 158 7.63 -23.24 -5.39
C PRO A 158 6.64 -22.22 -4.86
N GLU A 159 5.65 -22.62 -4.05
CA GLU A 159 4.66 -21.71 -3.48
C GLU A 159 5.28 -20.78 -2.43
N ILE A 160 6.34 -21.23 -1.76
CA ILE A 160 7.04 -20.47 -0.71
C ILE A 160 8.14 -19.61 -1.33
N LEU A 161 9.01 -20.21 -2.16
CA LEU A 161 10.12 -19.50 -2.81
C LEU A 161 9.63 -18.39 -3.75
N TYR A 162 8.46 -18.56 -4.35
CA TYR A 162 7.87 -17.53 -5.18
C TYR A 162 7.57 -16.24 -4.40
N GLU A 163 7.20 -16.32 -3.12
CA GLU A 163 6.81 -15.13 -2.36
C GLU A 163 7.99 -14.26 -1.96
N ILE A 164 9.15 -14.87 -1.71
CA ILE A 164 10.40 -14.13 -1.40
C ILE A 164 11.11 -13.57 -2.65
N ARG A 165 10.52 -13.68 -3.84
CA ARG A 165 11.11 -13.20 -5.12
C ARG A 165 11.47 -11.71 -5.11
N ILE A 166 10.74 -10.90 -4.34
CA ILE A 166 10.90 -9.44 -4.27
C ILE A 166 12.12 -8.99 -3.46
N LEU A 167 12.74 -9.93 -2.74
CA LEU A 167 13.92 -9.70 -1.91
C LEU A 167 15.20 -9.79 -2.75
N ASN A 168 16.28 -9.16 -2.27
CA ASN A 168 17.61 -9.33 -2.84
C ASN A 168 18.24 -10.67 -2.42
N THR A 169 19.39 -11.04 -3.01
CA THR A 169 20.04 -12.34 -2.77
C THR A 169 20.35 -12.63 -1.29
N PRO A 170 21.02 -11.75 -0.51
CA PRO A 170 21.28 -12.03 0.90
C PRO A 170 20.00 -12.14 1.73
N GLN A 171 18.99 -11.30 1.44
CA GLN A 171 17.69 -11.37 2.11
C GLN A 171 16.96 -12.68 1.82
N ARG A 172 17.02 -13.19 0.59
CA ARG A 172 16.43 -14.49 0.23
C ARG A 172 17.04 -15.62 1.07
N SER A 173 18.36 -15.62 1.26
CA SER A 173 19.04 -16.61 2.09
C SER A 173 18.61 -16.52 3.55
N ALA A 174 18.54 -15.31 4.12
CA ALA A 174 18.07 -15.11 5.49
C ALA A 174 16.58 -15.51 5.67
N ALA A 175 15.72 -15.05 4.76
CA ALA A 175 14.29 -15.37 4.78
C ALA A 175 14.03 -16.88 4.62
N ALA A 176 14.78 -17.56 3.75
CA ALA A 176 14.68 -19.00 3.54
C ALA A 176 14.94 -19.80 4.83
N ARG A 177 16.01 -19.46 5.57
CA ARG A 177 16.30 -20.08 6.87
C ARG A 177 15.19 -19.81 7.88
N PHE A 178 14.79 -18.55 8.01
CA PHE A 178 13.74 -18.15 8.94
C PHE A 178 12.40 -18.86 8.66
N ILE A 179 12.03 -19.02 7.39
CA ILE A 179 10.83 -19.74 6.95
C ILE A 179 10.88 -21.21 7.38
N ILE A 180 12.03 -21.88 7.23
CA ILE A 180 12.20 -23.28 7.63
C ILE A 180 12.08 -23.41 9.15
N ASP A 181 12.80 -22.57 9.89
CA ASP A 181 12.85 -22.61 11.36
C ASP A 181 11.47 -22.40 12.00
N ASN A 182 10.62 -21.60 11.36
CA ASN A 182 9.28 -21.28 11.83
C ASN A 182 8.15 -22.05 11.11
N GLY A 183 8.47 -22.93 10.17
CA GLY A 183 7.50 -23.74 9.43
C GLY A 183 6.46 -22.91 8.65
N PHE A 184 6.88 -21.83 8.00
CA PHE A 184 5.97 -20.93 7.30
C PHE A 184 5.43 -21.52 5.99
N ASP A 185 4.14 -21.32 5.75
CA ASP A 185 3.49 -21.59 4.48
C ASP A 185 3.66 -20.41 3.49
N GLY A 186 3.11 -20.54 2.28
CA GLY A 186 3.21 -19.49 1.26
C GLY A 186 2.66 -18.14 1.75
N LYS A 187 1.57 -18.13 2.52
CA LYS A 187 0.97 -16.89 3.02
C LYS A 187 1.88 -16.19 4.04
N ARG A 188 2.43 -16.95 4.99
CA ARG A 188 3.37 -16.42 5.99
C ARG A 188 4.69 -15.98 5.36
N ALA A 189 5.15 -16.68 4.32
CA ALA A 189 6.32 -16.28 3.54
C ALA A 189 6.09 -14.97 2.77
N GLU A 190 4.87 -14.74 2.25
CA GLU A 190 4.48 -13.47 1.63
C GLU A 190 4.49 -12.32 2.64
N GLU A 191 3.91 -12.51 3.83
CA GLU A 191 3.93 -11.53 4.91
C GLU A 191 5.37 -11.17 5.32
N LEU A 192 6.24 -12.16 5.46
CA LEU A 192 7.67 -11.98 5.75
C LEU A 192 8.40 -11.20 4.64
N ALA A 193 8.20 -11.59 3.37
CA ALA A 193 8.85 -10.92 2.25
C ALA A 193 8.43 -9.44 2.16
N ARG A 194 7.15 -9.16 2.37
CA ARG A 194 6.62 -7.80 2.40
C ARG A 194 7.18 -7.00 3.57
N SER A 195 7.23 -7.57 4.78
CA SER A 195 7.76 -6.87 5.96
C SER A 195 9.23 -6.52 5.81
N MET A 196 10.06 -7.44 5.29
CA MET A 196 11.48 -7.17 5.01
C MET A 196 11.67 -6.08 3.95
N LYS A 197 10.82 -6.05 2.92
CA LYS A 197 10.88 -5.04 1.86
C LYS A 197 10.41 -3.67 2.34
N ASP A 198 9.42 -3.63 3.23
CA ASP A 198 8.85 -2.40 3.77
C ASP A 198 9.73 -1.78 4.85
N PHE A 199 10.40 -2.58 5.69
CA PHE A 199 11.12 -2.14 6.88
C PHE A 199 12.02 -0.90 6.69
N PRO A 200 12.91 -0.81 5.68
CA PRO A 200 13.79 0.35 5.52
C PRO A 200 13.03 1.66 5.27
N ARG A 201 11.85 1.58 4.63
CA ARG A 201 11.01 2.75 4.32
C ARG A 201 10.35 3.35 5.56
N ARG A 202 10.43 2.67 6.70
CA ARG A 202 9.74 3.00 7.94
C ARG A 202 10.66 3.57 9.02
N SER A 203 11.85 4.04 8.63
CA SER A 203 12.86 4.59 9.55
C SER A 203 12.42 5.78 10.42
N GLY A 204 11.30 6.42 10.08
CA GLY A 204 10.70 7.49 10.89
C GLY A 204 9.63 7.04 11.89
N ASP A 205 9.25 5.77 11.87
CA ASP A 205 8.14 5.26 12.66
C ASP A 205 8.55 4.99 14.11
N ARG A 206 7.58 5.13 15.02
CA ARG A 206 7.79 4.90 16.45
C ARG A 206 8.34 3.49 16.69
N GLY A 207 9.52 3.42 17.30
CA GLY A 207 10.13 2.17 17.72
C GLY A 207 10.88 1.38 16.66
N TRP A 208 10.95 1.87 15.43
CA TRP A 208 11.74 1.28 14.35
C TRP A 208 13.19 0.97 14.77
N GLU A 209 13.81 1.90 15.48
CA GLU A 209 15.18 1.81 15.99
C GLU A 209 15.44 0.63 16.94
N SER A 210 14.40 -0.05 17.44
CA SER A 210 14.54 -1.20 18.34
C SER A 210 14.68 -2.53 17.58
N PHE A 211 14.38 -2.55 16.29
CA PHE A 211 14.37 -3.75 15.43
C PHE A 211 15.54 -3.70 14.45
N ASP A 212 16.04 -4.87 14.04
CA ASP A 212 17.13 -4.99 13.06
C ASP A 212 16.61 -5.32 11.65
N GLY A 213 16.95 -4.49 10.67
CA GLY A 213 16.54 -4.67 9.26
C GLY A 213 17.23 -5.84 8.55
N ASN A 214 18.31 -6.37 9.12
CA ASN A 214 18.99 -7.57 8.61
C ASN A 214 18.40 -8.88 9.15
N SER A 215 17.53 -8.79 10.16
CA SER A 215 16.85 -9.91 10.79
C SER A 215 15.44 -10.05 10.19
N PRO A 216 15.14 -11.15 9.45
CA PRO A 216 13.81 -11.39 8.89
C PRO A 216 12.71 -11.36 9.96
N GLY A 217 12.98 -11.97 11.12
CA GLY A 217 12.03 -12.02 12.22
C GLY A 217 11.81 -10.67 12.89
N ASP A 218 12.85 -9.84 13.03
CA ASP A 218 12.67 -8.46 13.52
C ASP A 218 11.90 -7.58 12.54
N CYS A 219 12.10 -7.75 11.22
CA CYS A 219 11.32 -7.05 10.20
C CYS A 219 9.83 -7.40 10.32
N LEU A 220 9.51 -8.69 10.47
CA LEU A 220 8.14 -9.16 10.67
C LEU A 220 7.57 -8.75 12.03
N ALA A 221 8.39 -8.79 13.09
CA ALA A 221 8.02 -8.33 14.43
C ALA A 221 7.66 -6.84 14.41
N PHE A 222 8.42 -6.02 13.69
CA PHE A 222 8.16 -4.60 13.57
C PHE A 222 6.83 -4.31 12.86
N MET A 223 6.49 -5.08 11.82
CA MET A 223 5.18 -4.99 11.17
C MET A 223 4.04 -5.26 12.16
N TYR A 224 4.12 -6.34 12.95
CA TYR A 224 3.11 -6.64 13.98
C TYR A 224 3.08 -5.62 15.11
N PHE A 225 4.25 -5.11 15.51
CA PHE A 225 4.38 -4.06 16.50
C PHE A 225 3.65 -2.78 16.07
N ARG A 226 3.80 -2.38 14.81
CA ARG A 226 3.05 -1.24 14.26
C ARG A 226 1.54 -1.48 14.24
N GLN A 227 1.09 -2.67 13.82
CA GLN A 227 -0.34 -3.03 13.89
C GLN A 227 -0.86 -2.91 15.33
N ALA A 228 -0.05 -3.31 16.32
CA ALA A 228 -0.43 -3.15 17.72
C ALA A 228 -0.61 -1.68 18.12
N LEU A 229 0.26 -0.78 17.67
CA LEU A 229 0.14 0.66 17.92
C LEU A 229 -1.10 1.27 17.25
N GLU A 230 -1.44 0.83 16.04
CA GLU A 230 -2.68 1.24 15.34
C GLU A 230 -3.92 0.78 16.11
N HIS A 231 -3.96 -0.49 16.52
CA HIS A 231 -5.06 -1.03 17.33
C HIS A 231 -5.18 -0.33 18.69
N LYS A 232 -4.06 -0.02 19.34
CA LYS A 232 -4.03 0.74 20.59
C LYS A 232 -4.60 2.14 20.40
N SER A 233 -4.14 2.84 19.36
CA SER A 233 -4.65 4.18 18.99
C SER A 233 -6.15 4.16 18.68
N ALA A 234 -6.64 3.03 18.16
CA ALA A 234 -8.04 2.81 17.83
C ALA A 234 -8.90 2.25 18.95
N PHE A 235 -8.37 2.17 20.17
CA PHE A 235 -9.07 1.67 21.36
C PHE A 235 -9.54 0.22 21.22
N PHE A 236 -8.75 -0.61 20.52
CA PHE A 236 -8.93 -2.07 20.42
C PHE A 236 -7.79 -2.81 21.17
N PRO A 237 -7.79 -2.80 22.52
CA PRO A 237 -6.68 -3.33 23.32
C PRO A 237 -6.43 -4.82 23.12
N GLU A 238 -7.49 -5.62 22.91
CA GLU A 238 -7.36 -7.08 22.66
C GLU A 238 -6.60 -7.37 21.35
N LEU A 239 -6.92 -6.64 20.27
CA LEU A 239 -6.22 -6.76 19.00
C LEU A 239 -4.78 -6.24 19.08
N SER A 240 -4.57 -5.18 19.86
CA SER A 240 -3.23 -4.66 20.14
C SER A 240 -2.37 -5.70 20.86
N LYS A 241 -2.90 -6.32 21.92
CA LYS A 241 -2.25 -7.39 22.67
C LYS A 241 -1.91 -8.59 21.77
N ALA A 242 -2.87 -9.08 21.00
CA ALA A 242 -2.65 -10.19 20.06
C ALA A 242 -1.60 -9.87 18.99
N ALA A 243 -1.50 -8.61 18.54
CA ALA A 243 -0.46 -8.18 17.63
C ALA A 243 0.92 -8.11 18.31
N LEU A 244 1.03 -7.64 19.56
CA LEU A 244 2.27 -7.68 20.33
C LEU A 244 2.74 -9.11 20.63
N GLU A 245 1.83 -10.02 20.95
CA GLU A 245 2.16 -11.45 21.15
C GLU A 245 2.73 -12.07 19.86
N ARG A 246 2.13 -11.77 18.70
CA ARG A 246 2.69 -12.18 17.39
C ARG A 246 4.04 -11.54 17.12
N ALA A 247 4.23 -10.27 17.47
CA ALA A 247 5.53 -9.60 17.33
C ALA A 247 6.61 -10.28 18.18
N LEU A 248 6.26 -10.69 19.41
CA LEU A 248 7.18 -11.37 20.33
C LEU A 248 7.55 -12.78 19.85
N GLU A 249 6.60 -13.49 19.24
CA GLU A 249 6.82 -14.84 18.68
C GLU A 249 7.91 -14.86 17.60
N VAL A 250 7.95 -13.83 16.75
CA VAL A 250 8.84 -13.79 15.58
C VAL A 250 10.11 -12.95 15.77
N ALA A 251 10.19 -12.14 16.84
CA ALA A 251 11.36 -11.29 17.10
C ALA A 251 12.63 -12.10 17.39
N GLU A 252 13.73 -11.80 16.69
CA GLU A 252 15.00 -12.52 16.86
C GLU A 252 15.91 -11.81 17.86
N THR A 253 16.01 -10.48 17.78
CA THR A 253 16.93 -9.72 18.63
C THR A 253 16.36 -9.45 20.02
N GLU A 254 17.23 -9.47 21.04
CA GLU A 254 16.83 -9.16 22.42
C GLU A 254 16.31 -7.72 22.56
N ARG A 255 16.84 -6.79 21.76
CA ARG A 255 16.36 -5.40 21.74
C ARG A 255 14.92 -5.31 21.22
N ALA A 256 14.58 -6.03 20.16
CA ALA A 256 13.22 -6.09 19.64
C ALA A 256 12.27 -6.72 20.66
N LYS A 257 12.65 -7.87 21.26
CA LYS A 257 11.84 -8.54 22.29
C LYS A 257 11.59 -7.64 23.49
N GLN A 258 12.62 -6.97 24.01
CA GLN A 258 12.48 -6.04 25.14
C GLN A 258 11.52 -4.89 24.81
N ARG A 259 11.59 -4.36 23.59
CA ARG A 259 10.66 -3.31 23.15
C ARG A 259 9.22 -3.81 23.14
N VAL A 260 8.97 -4.98 22.57
CA VAL A 260 7.63 -5.57 22.50
C VAL A 260 7.08 -5.88 23.89
N VAL A 261 7.90 -6.48 24.77
CA VAL A 261 7.51 -6.79 26.16
C VAL A 261 7.14 -5.53 26.94
N LYS A 262 7.94 -4.46 26.82
CA LYS A 262 7.65 -3.18 27.48
C LYS A 262 6.28 -2.62 27.10
N ASP A 263 5.92 -2.68 25.81
CA ASP A 263 4.63 -2.18 25.34
C ASP A 263 3.48 -3.14 25.68
N LEU A 264 3.76 -4.43 25.85
CA LEU A 264 2.80 -5.44 26.34
C LEU A 264 2.46 -5.19 27.83
N GLU A 265 3.47 -5.01 28.68
CA GLU A 265 3.30 -4.68 30.10
C GLU A 265 2.57 -3.36 30.30
N ARG A 266 2.95 -2.33 29.54
CA ARG A 266 2.27 -1.02 29.55
C ARG A 266 0.79 -1.13 29.15
N SER A 267 0.45 -2.04 28.24
CA SER A 267 -0.94 -2.27 27.82
C SER A 267 -1.77 -3.01 28.89
N ASP A 268 -1.13 -3.81 29.74
CA ASP A 268 -1.78 -4.46 30.89
C ASP A 268 -1.95 -3.49 32.08
N GLU A 269 -1.09 -2.47 32.21
CA GLU A 269 -1.18 -1.42 33.26
C GLU A 269 -2.13 -0.26 32.90
N GLU A 270 -2.27 0.10 31.62
CA GLU A 270 -3.10 1.23 31.14
C GLU A 270 -4.60 0.91 31.05
N GLY A 271 -5.12 0.06 31.95
CA GLY A 271 -6.54 -0.24 32.08
C GLY A 271 -7.44 0.98 32.40
N GLU A 272 -6.89 2.15 32.72
CA GLU A 272 -7.65 3.39 32.92
C GLU A 272 -6.88 4.63 32.43
N GLY A 273 -7.26 5.13 31.25
CA GLY A 273 -7.45 6.58 31.00
C GLY A 273 -6.28 7.54 31.21
N GLY A 274 -5.06 7.24 30.74
CA GLY A 274 -3.94 8.17 30.77
C GLY A 274 -3.36 8.48 29.39
N VAL A 275 -3.94 9.41 28.64
CA VAL A 275 -3.20 10.02 27.51
C VAL A 275 -2.10 10.89 28.11
N GLU A 276 -0.83 10.52 27.94
CA GLU A 276 0.31 11.34 28.35
C GLU A 276 0.18 12.74 27.73
N ILE A 277 0.01 13.75 28.60
CA ILE A 277 -0.20 15.16 28.25
C ILE A 277 1.01 15.73 27.46
N ASP A 278 2.16 15.07 27.52
CA ASP A 278 3.40 15.50 26.85
C ASP A 278 3.38 15.28 25.32
N GLU A 279 2.50 14.41 24.79
CA GLU A 279 2.33 14.23 23.34
C GLU A 279 1.47 15.35 22.68
N LEU A 280 0.74 16.16 23.46
CA LEU A 280 -0.17 17.18 22.92
C LEU A 280 0.53 18.39 22.29
N VAL A 281 1.82 18.60 22.55
CA VAL A 281 2.47 19.89 22.25
C VAL A 281 3.20 19.89 20.90
N ARG A 282 3.54 18.72 20.33
CA ARG A 282 4.22 18.65 19.03
C ARG A 282 3.27 18.13 17.96
N VAL A 283 3.03 18.94 16.93
CA VAL A 283 2.33 18.48 15.72
C VAL A 283 3.31 17.67 14.84
N PRO A 284 3.08 16.35 14.68
CA PRO A 284 3.89 15.54 13.77
C PRO A 284 3.70 15.99 12.33
N VAL A 285 4.80 15.95 11.57
CA VAL A 285 4.79 16.12 10.11
C VAL A 285 5.16 14.79 9.50
N VAL A 286 4.17 14.09 8.96
CA VAL A 286 4.32 12.75 8.39
C VAL A 286 4.29 12.85 6.87
N ARG A 287 5.04 11.98 6.20
CA ARG A 287 4.92 11.75 4.76
C ARG A 287 4.16 10.45 4.56
N LEU A 288 3.04 10.51 3.84
CA LEU A 288 2.29 9.30 3.52
C LEU A 288 3.11 8.40 2.61
N ALA A 289 3.29 7.13 2.96
CA ALA A 289 3.96 6.17 2.08
C ALA A 289 2.98 5.56 1.07
N ILE A 290 3.48 5.20 -0.12
CA ILE A 290 2.67 4.50 -1.13
C ILE A 290 2.24 3.15 -0.55
N GLY A 291 0.95 2.84 -0.62
CA GLY A 291 0.40 1.58 -0.09
C GLY A 291 0.08 1.58 1.40
N GLU A 292 0.51 2.58 2.17
CA GLU A 292 0.34 2.60 3.63
C GLU A 292 -1.13 2.50 4.08
N VAL A 293 -2.03 3.21 3.40
CA VAL A 293 -3.48 3.12 3.68
C VAL A 293 -4.03 1.72 3.43
N ALA A 294 -3.52 1.00 2.42
CA ALA A 294 -3.98 -0.35 2.08
C ALA A 294 -3.46 -1.41 3.07
N GLU A 295 -2.32 -1.14 3.70
CA GLU A 295 -1.71 -2.01 4.72
C GLU A 295 -2.20 -1.70 6.14
N SER A 296 -2.87 -0.55 6.32
CA SER A 296 -3.37 -0.12 7.62
C SER A 296 -4.49 -1.03 8.10
N SER A 297 -4.40 -1.47 9.35
CA SER A 297 -5.44 -2.27 10.01
C SER A 297 -6.64 -1.43 10.45
N VAL A 298 -6.41 -0.13 10.64
CA VAL A 298 -7.40 0.88 10.98
C VAL A 298 -7.22 2.06 10.04
N VAL A 299 -8.32 2.60 9.52
CA VAL A 299 -8.31 3.82 8.71
C VAL A 299 -9.33 4.82 9.24
N VAL A 300 -9.08 6.09 8.97
CA VAL A 300 -9.98 7.20 9.32
C VAL A 300 -10.36 7.96 8.07
N VAL A 301 -11.66 8.24 7.91
CA VAL A 301 -12.19 9.01 6.78
C VAL A 301 -12.57 10.40 7.28
N LEU A 302 -11.97 11.43 6.69
CA LEU A 302 -12.19 12.83 7.09
C LEU A 302 -12.65 13.69 5.91
N PRO A 303 -13.53 14.68 6.14
CA PRO A 303 -13.92 15.62 5.12
C PRO A 303 -12.76 16.55 4.78
N VAL A 304 -12.57 16.82 3.49
CA VAL A 304 -11.52 17.70 2.98
C VAL A 304 -12.15 19.03 2.58
N CYS A 305 -11.56 20.13 3.06
CA CYS A 305 -11.83 21.50 2.65
C CYS A 305 -10.66 22.03 1.82
N ARG A 306 -10.93 22.97 0.94
CA ARG A 306 -9.91 23.68 0.17
C ARG A 306 -9.43 24.90 0.94
N ALA A 307 -8.15 25.23 0.82
CA ALA A 307 -7.62 26.45 1.44
C ALA A 307 -8.35 27.72 0.95
N GLU A 308 -8.84 27.73 -0.29
CA GLU A 308 -9.58 28.87 -0.87
C GLU A 308 -11.02 29.00 -0.35
N GLY A 309 -11.61 27.93 0.19
CA GLY A 309 -12.96 27.92 0.74
C GLY A 309 -13.10 28.68 2.06
N ARG A 310 -11.97 29.09 2.65
CA ARG A 310 -11.86 29.87 3.88
C ARG A 310 -12.62 29.22 5.06
N GLU A 311 -12.96 30.01 6.07
CA GLU A 311 -13.71 29.58 7.25
C GLU A 311 -15.11 29.03 6.90
N ILE A 312 -15.75 29.53 5.83
CA ILE A 312 -17.11 29.13 5.43
C ILE A 312 -17.15 27.64 5.06
N GLU A 313 -16.20 27.17 4.24
CA GLU A 313 -16.14 25.75 3.88
C GLU A 313 -15.82 24.87 5.09
N LEU A 314 -14.97 25.35 6.00
CA LEU A 314 -14.62 24.64 7.22
C LEU A 314 -15.81 24.45 8.17
N GLU A 315 -16.63 25.47 8.36
CA GLU A 315 -17.86 25.38 9.16
C GLU A 315 -18.93 24.53 8.45
N ALA A 316 -18.97 24.57 7.11
CA ALA A 316 -19.88 23.77 6.31
C ALA A 316 -19.53 22.27 6.28
N ALA A 317 -18.33 21.85 6.67
CA ALA A 317 -17.92 20.43 6.65
C ALA A 317 -18.71 19.55 7.66
N PRO A 318 -18.95 18.25 7.37
CA PRO A 318 -19.63 17.29 8.27
C PRO A 318 -18.93 17.10 9.61
N TRP A 319 -19.63 17.36 10.72
CA TRP A 319 -19.10 17.20 12.08
C TRP A 319 -19.01 15.75 12.50
N GLU A 320 -20.02 14.99 12.12
CA GLU A 320 -20.14 13.57 12.39
C GLU A 320 -19.98 12.83 11.06
N CYS A 321 -18.85 12.12 10.95
CA CYS A 321 -18.56 11.21 9.86
C CYS A 321 -17.82 9.99 10.42
N GLY A 322 -18.31 8.79 10.09
CA GLY A 322 -17.75 7.56 10.61
C GLY A 322 -18.05 6.36 9.73
N MET A 323 -17.25 5.31 9.88
CA MET A 323 -17.46 4.04 9.21
C MET A 323 -18.39 3.17 10.06
N GLU A 324 -19.50 2.72 9.49
CA GLU A 324 -20.49 1.87 10.16
C GLU A 324 -20.57 0.46 9.56
N GLY A 325 -20.85 -0.51 10.43
CA GLY A 325 -21.04 -1.91 10.06
C GLY A 325 -19.77 -2.63 9.58
N ASN A 326 -19.91 -3.91 9.26
CA ASN A 326 -18.79 -4.77 8.89
C ASN A 326 -18.14 -4.42 7.54
N PHE A 327 -18.82 -3.61 6.72
CA PHE A 327 -18.31 -3.15 5.43
C PHE A 327 -17.65 -1.76 5.51
N GLY A 328 -17.65 -1.13 6.70
CA GLY A 328 -17.04 0.18 6.89
C GLY A 328 -17.72 1.28 6.07
N ILE A 329 -19.05 1.28 5.99
CA ILE A 329 -19.80 2.25 5.18
C ILE A 329 -19.67 3.62 5.83
N VAL A 330 -19.12 4.59 5.10
CA VAL A 330 -19.01 5.97 5.59
C VAL A 330 -20.40 6.61 5.62
N GLN A 331 -20.87 6.94 6.81
CA GLN A 331 -22.05 7.77 7.02
C GLN A 331 -21.61 9.13 7.53
N ALA A 332 -22.23 10.18 6.99
CA ALA A 332 -21.99 11.56 7.36
C ALA A 332 -23.31 12.27 7.61
N GLU A 333 -23.34 13.19 8.56
CA GLU A 333 -24.54 13.97 8.91
C GLU A 333 -25.13 14.75 7.71
N LYS A 334 -24.28 15.09 6.73
CA LYS A 334 -24.64 15.84 5.52
C LYS A 334 -23.74 15.47 4.34
N GLY A 335 -24.24 15.74 3.13
CA GLY A 335 -23.49 15.49 1.90
C GLY A 335 -22.22 16.33 1.82
N TRP A 336 -21.12 15.72 1.34
CA TRP A 336 -19.82 16.37 1.18
C TRP A 336 -19.08 15.87 -0.05
N LYS A 337 -18.30 16.76 -0.69
CA LYS A 337 -17.72 16.52 -2.02
C LYS A 337 -16.37 15.82 -2.00
N GLN A 338 -15.53 16.10 -1.01
CA GLN A 338 -14.14 15.66 -0.99
C GLN A 338 -13.82 14.99 0.35
N TRP A 339 -13.24 13.80 0.28
CA TRP A 339 -12.89 12.98 1.43
C TRP A 339 -11.45 12.51 1.28
N VAL A 340 -10.77 12.29 2.40
CA VAL A 340 -9.47 11.64 2.46
C VAL A 340 -9.53 10.48 3.42
N VAL A 341 -8.85 9.39 3.06
CA VAL A 341 -8.64 8.23 3.92
C VAL A 341 -7.20 8.31 4.42
N LEU A 342 -7.03 8.32 5.74
CA LEU A 342 -5.73 8.30 6.40
C LEU A 342 -5.57 7.01 7.20
N PRO A 343 -4.33 6.51 7.38
CA PRO A 343 -4.06 5.45 8.34
C PRO A 343 -4.55 5.81 9.74
N GLY A 344 -4.78 4.79 10.57
CA GLY A 344 -5.17 4.90 11.97
C GLY A 344 -4.05 5.43 12.89
N TRP A 345 -3.35 6.48 12.47
CA TRP A 345 -2.30 7.11 13.25
C TRP A 345 -2.88 7.74 14.53
N SER A 346 -2.10 7.65 15.62
CA SER A 346 -2.49 8.14 16.95
C SER A 346 -3.12 9.55 16.98
N PRO A 347 -2.60 10.58 16.26
CA PRO A 347 -3.21 11.92 16.30
C PRO A 347 -4.58 12.02 15.59
N VAL A 348 -4.91 11.07 14.71
CA VAL A 348 -6.08 11.16 13.81
C VAL A 348 -7.27 10.37 14.38
N VAL A 349 -7.02 9.20 14.98
CA VAL A 349 -8.08 8.32 15.47
C VAL A 349 -8.97 8.95 16.56
N PRO A 350 -8.46 9.80 17.48
CA PRO A 350 -9.29 10.49 18.47
C PRO A 350 -10.26 11.54 17.89
N LEU A 351 -10.12 11.94 16.62
CA LEU A 351 -10.89 13.03 15.99
C LEU A 351 -12.35 12.66 15.65
N LYS A 352 -12.95 11.73 16.38
CA LYS A 352 -14.28 11.11 16.10
C LYS A 352 -15.39 12.12 15.79
N ARG A 353 -15.31 13.34 16.34
CA ARG A 353 -16.22 14.44 16.03
C ARG A 353 -15.44 15.72 15.81
N GLY A 354 -15.74 16.43 14.72
CA GLY A 354 -15.09 17.72 14.41
C GLY A 354 -13.73 17.60 13.71
N GLY A 355 -13.24 16.40 13.42
CA GLY A 355 -12.07 16.23 12.56
C GLY A 355 -12.30 16.79 11.15
N VAL A 356 -11.33 17.53 10.62
CA VAL A 356 -11.36 18.08 9.26
C VAL A 356 -9.96 18.17 8.69
N VAL A 357 -9.85 18.05 7.36
CA VAL A 357 -8.58 18.21 6.64
C VAL A 357 -8.66 19.41 5.73
N VAL A 358 -7.64 20.28 5.77
CA VAL A 358 -7.49 21.39 4.82
C VAL A 358 -6.36 21.07 3.85
N ALA A 359 -6.69 21.01 2.57
CA ALA A 359 -5.72 20.81 1.51
C ALA A 359 -5.11 22.16 1.08
N PHE A 360 -3.79 22.27 1.22
CA PHE A 360 -3.02 23.43 0.79
C PHE A 360 -2.15 23.07 -0.42
N PRO A 361 -2.16 23.88 -1.49
CA PRO A 361 -1.38 23.60 -2.69
C PRO A 361 0.13 23.72 -2.48
N GLN A 362 0.57 24.41 -1.43
CA GLN A 362 1.98 24.57 -1.07
C GLN A 362 2.14 24.75 0.45
N ALA A 363 3.20 24.18 1.03
CA ALA A 363 3.54 24.35 2.45
C ALA A 363 4.05 25.77 2.78
N ARG A 364 4.69 26.43 1.81
CA ARG A 364 5.29 27.76 1.95
C ARG A 364 4.22 28.79 2.28
N GLY A 365 4.43 29.53 3.37
CA GLY A 365 3.51 30.57 3.83
C GLY A 365 2.29 30.04 4.58
N VAL A 366 2.04 28.72 4.54
CA VAL A 366 0.98 28.05 5.30
C VAL A 366 1.52 27.55 6.64
N LEU A 367 2.66 26.85 6.64
CA LEU A 367 3.28 26.33 7.85
C LEU A 367 4.18 27.40 8.50
N PRO A 368 4.16 27.56 9.83
CA PRO A 368 4.91 28.62 10.51
C PRO A 368 6.42 28.32 10.64
N TRP A 369 6.88 27.14 10.21
CA TRP A 369 8.29 26.77 10.16
C TRP A 369 8.80 26.64 8.71
N LYS A 370 10.09 26.95 8.51
CA LYS A 370 10.75 26.79 7.22
C LYS A 370 11.22 25.34 7.05
N GLY A 371 10.65 24.64 6.07
CA GLY A 371 11.16 23.34 5.62
C GLY A 371 12.37 23.48 4.68
N LYS A 372 12.92 22.35 4.20
CA LYS A 372 13.89 22.36 3.10
C LYS A 372 13.25 23.03 1.88
N ARG A 373 14.06 23.66 1.02
CA ARG A 373 13.53 24.37 -0.18
C ARG A 373 12.65 23.47 -1.04
N ARG A 374 13.00 22.19 -1.20
CA ARG A 374 12.21 21.18 -1.93
C ARG A 374 10.84 20.94 -1.29
N ASP A 375 10.77 20.95 0.04
CA ASP A 375 9.56 20.63 0.81
C ASP A 375 8.62 21.84 0.95
N ALA A 376 9.09 23.04 0.62
CA ALA A 376 8.33 24.27 0.78
C ALA A 376 7.27 24.44 -0.32
N ASP A 377 7.52 23.94 -1.52
CA ASP A 377 6.63 24.10 -2.67
C ASP A 377 5.73 22.85 -2.89
N GLU A 378 5.80 21.87 -1.99
CA GLU A 378 4.91 20.69 -1.99
C GLU A 378 3.54 21.01 -1.40
N GLU A 379 2.49 20.39 -1.94
CA GLU A 379 1.18 20.35 -1.31
C GLU A 379 1.23 19.69 0.07
N VAL A 380 0.34 20.10 0.96
CA VAL A 380 0.21 19.53 2.31
C VAL A 380 -1.25 19.44 2.72
N LEU A 381 -1.56 18.37 3.44
CA LEU A 381 -2.83 18.24 4.16
C LEU A 381 -2.59 18.61 5.62
N VAL A 382 -3.42 19.51 6.15
CA VAL A 382 -3.41 19.88 7.57
C VAL A 382 -4.65 19.28 8.21
N VAL A 383 -4.45 18.39 9.17
CA VAL A 383 -5.53 17.78 9.95
C VAL A 383 -5.75 18.60 11.22
N ALA A 384 -7.00 19.01 11.44
CA ALA A 384 -7.38 19.82 12.60
C ALA A 384 -8.60 19.26 13.31
N ASP A 385 -8.63 19.44 14.63
CA ASP A 385 -9.79 19.25 15.49
C ASP A 385 -10.52 20.59 15.63
N ARG A 386 -11.64 20.78 14.93
CA ARG A 386 -12.45 22.01 15.05
C ARG A 386 -13.38 22.02 16.26
N GLY A 387 -13.42 20.93 17.04
CA GLY A 387 -14.00 20.90 18.37
C GLY A 387 -13.14 21.62 19.42
N ARG A 388 -11.81 21.69 19.18
CA ARG A 388 -10.84 22.39 20.03
C ARG A 388 -10.44 23.71 19.39
N LYS A 389 -11.05 24.82 19.82
CA LYS A 389 -10.81 26.15 19.23
C LYS A 389 -9.96 27.06 20.12
N GLU A 390 -9.83 26.77 21.40
CA GLU A 390 -9.13 27.64 22.36
C GLU A 390 -7.61 27.58 22.14
N VAL A 391 -6.97 28.76 22.15
CA VAL A 391 -5.50 28.87 22.05
C VAL A 391 -4.89 28.68 23.44
N GLU A 392 -4.83 27.43 23.88
CA GLU A 392 -4.40 27.07 25.24
C GLU A 392 -2.88 27.12 25.42
N TYR A 393 -2.14 26.55 24.47
CA TYR A 393 -0.69 26.34 24.57
C TYR A 393 0.11 27.23 23.62
N ASP A 394 1.21 27.79 24.11
CA ASP A 394 2.14 28.64 23.34
C ASP A 394 2.81 27.86 22.20
N ASP A 395 3.20 26.63 22.47
CA ASP A 395 3.83 25.73 21.51
C ASP A 395 2.82 24.97 20.62
N GLY A 396 1.52 25.13 20.88
CA GLY A 396 0.46 24.55 20.05
C GLY A 396 0.40 25.18 18.66
N PHE A 397 -0.20 24.45 17.71
CA PHE A 397 -0.43 24.93 16.36
C PHE A 397 -1.92 24.98 16.05
N TYR A 398 -2.36 26.05 15.42
CA TYR A 398 -3.77 26.33 15.24
C TYR A 398 -4.06 26.82 13.82
N LEU A 399 -5.21 26.40 13.28
CA LEU A 399 -5.70 26.85 11.99
C LEU A 399 -6.38 28.21 12.16
N VAL A 400 -5.99 29.20 11.36
CA VAL A 400 -6.50 30.57 11.45
C VAL A 400 -6.69 31.20 10.07
N VAL A 401 -7.47 32.28 10.01
CA VAL A 401 -7.57 33.15 8.83
C VAL A 401 -6.41 34.15 8.84
N SER A 402 -5.68 34.24 7.74
CA SER A 402 -4.70 35.29 7.45
C SER A 402 -5.38 36.43 6.69
N GLY A 403 -5.09 37.71 7.03
CA GLY A 403 -5.42 38.85 6.15
C GLY A 403 -6.45 39.88 6.63
N GLY A 404 -6.84 39.92 7.91
CA GLY A 404 -7.91 40.80 8.43
C GLY A 404 -7.67 42.32 8.45
N ASN A 405 -6.52 42.84 7.97
CA ASN A 405 -6.18 44.27 8.05
C ASN A 405 -6.02 44.95 6.66
N GLY A 406 -6.87 44.61 5.69
CA GLY A 406 -6.99 45.35 4.43
C GLY A 406 -5.96 45.01 3.33
N SER A 407 -5.14 43.97 3.51
CA SER A 407 -4.26 43.45 2.46
C SER A 407 -4.90 42.25 1.74
N GLY A 408 -5.89 42.55 0.88
CA GLY A 408 -6.43 41.79 -0.29
C GLY A 408 -6.47 40.25 -0.42
N GLU A 409 -5.69 39.46 0.31
CA GLU A 409 -5.63 38.01 0.21
C GLU A 409 -5.95 37.38 1.58
N GLU A 410 -7.25 37.24 1.84
CA GLU A 410 -7.74 36.42 2.96
C GLU A 410 -7.58 34.93 2.62
N GLY A 411 -6.86 34.19 3.46
CA GLY A 411 -6.61 32.76 3.26
C GLY A 411 -6.33 32.02 4.57
N LEU A 412 -6.56 30.70 4.60
CA LEU A 412 -6.25 29.88 5.77
C LEU A 412 -4.73 29.70 5.93
N LYS A 413 -4.25 29.61 7.18
CA LYS A 413 -2.85 29.25 7.50
C LYS A 413 -2.76 28.58 8.87
N VAL A 414 -1.58 28.03 9.17
CA VAL A 414 -1.24 27.50 10.49
C VAL A 414 -0.36 28.51 11.22
N GLU A 415 -0.70 28.83 12.47
CA GLU A 415 0.11 29.71 13.32
C GLU A 415 0.41 29.06 14.67
N ARG A 416 1.50 29.49 15.29
CA ARG A 416 1.88 29.07 16.66
C ARG A 416 1.04 29.80 17.70
N GLY A 417 0.70 29.11 18.78
CA GLY A 417 -0.06 29.66 19.89
C GLY A 417 0.56 30.90 20.52
N ALA A 418 1.88 30.92 20.70
CA ALA A 418 2.62 32.06 21.24
C ALA A 418 2.33 33.35 20.46
N LYS A 419 2.38 33.26 19.13
CA LYS A 419 2.12 34.39 18.23
C LYS A 419 0.64 34.79 18.23
N LEU A 420 -0.28 33.83 18.34
CA LEU A 420 -1.71 34.12 18.43
C LEU A 420 -2.04 34.84 19.74
N LYS A 421 -1.46 34.41 20.87
CA LYS A 421 -1.60 35.09 22.16
C LYS A 421 -1.00 36.49 22.15
N GLU A 422 0.18 36.68 21.54
CA GLU A 422 0.76 38.02 21.33
C GLU A 422 -0.16 38.94 20.52
N MET A 423 -0.89 38.39 19.55
CA MET A 423 -1.89 39.12 18.75
C MET A 423 -3.25 39.27 19.45
N GLY A 424 -3.42 38.77 20.68
CA GLY A 424 -4.69 38.79 21.41
C GLY A 424 -5.78 37.88 20.83
N VAL A 425 -5.38 36.85 20.05
CA VAL A 425 -6.30 35.87 19.46
C VAL A 425 -6.49 34.71 20.43
N GLU A 426 -7.66 34.65 21.07
CA GLU A 426 -8.01 33.60 22.03
C GLU A 426 -8.65 32.36 21.38
N LYS A 427 -9.28 32.54 20.20
CA LYS A 427 -9.98 31.48 19.48
C LYS A 427 -9.44 31.32 18.06
N SER A 428 -9.21 30.06 17.70
CA SER A 428 -8.82 29.59 16.38
C SER A 428 -9.98 28.89 15.67
N LEU A 429 -9.75 28.43 14.45
CA LEU A 429 -10.69 27.60 13.70
C LEU A 429 -10.61 26.12 14.09
N GLY A 430 -9.54 25.72 14.77
CA GLY A 430 -9.29 24.37 15.23
C GLY A 430 -7.83 24.15 15.60
N THR A 431 -7.57 23.27 16.56
CA THR A 431 -6.22 22.81 16.92
C THR A 431 -5.70 21.88 15.84
N VAL A 432 -4.51 22.15 15.30
CA VAL A 432 -3.85 21.27 14.34
C VAL A 432 -3.25 20.09 15.09
N VAL A 433 -3.47 18.88 14.57
CA VAL A 433 -3.00 17.63 15.22
C VAL A 433 -2.01 16.85 14.37
N LEU A 434 -2.01 17.07 13.05
CA LEU A 434 -1.11 16.37 12.12
C LEU A 434 -0.95 17.19 10.82
N VAL A 435 0.26 17.19 10.27
CA VAL A 435 0.51 17.64 8.89
C VAL A 435 0.96 16.45 8.06
N VAL A 436 0.28 16.20 6.94
CA VAL A 436 0.58 15.10 6.01
C VAL A 436 1.13 15.66 4.72
N ARG A 437 2.27 15.12 4.29
CA ARG A 437 2.87 15.39 2.99
C ARG A 437 2.59 14.23 2.02
N PRO A 438 2.51 14.49 0.71
CA PRO A 438 2.23 13.45 -0.28
C PRO A 438 3.33 12.39 -0.34
N PRO A 439 3.02 11.17 -0.81
CA PRO A 439 4.05 10.19 -1.16
C PRO A 439 4.99 10.76 -2.23
N ARG A 440 6.26 10.33 -2.21
CA ARG A 440 7.21 10.62 -3.29
C ARG A 440 7.40 9.38 -4.15
N GLU A 441 7.48 9.58 -5.46
CA GLU A 441 7.81 8.53 -6.44
C GLU A 441 9.33 8.29 -6.58
N GLU A 442 10.18 8.95 -5.79
CA GLU A 442 11.65 8.89 -5.95
C GLU A 442 12.18 7.44 -5.85
N MET A 443 12.36 6.75 -6.99
CA MET A 443 13.13 5.51 -7.21
C MET A 443 13.07 4.46 -6.09
N ASP A 444 11.91 4.28 -5.46
CA ASP A 444 11.71 3.32 -4.36
C ASP A 444 11.77 1.85 -4.80
N ASP A 445 11.83 1.58 -6.11
CA ASP A 445 11.98 0.24 -6.68
C ASP A 445 13.44 -0.25 -6.74
N GLN A 446 14.42 0.65 -6.56
CA GLN A 446 15.83 0.32 -6.48
C GLN A 446 16.45 1.02 -5.26
N LEU A 447 16.20 0.45 -4.07
CA LEU A 447 17.11 0.67 -2.93
C LEU A 447 18.51 0.29 -3.42
N GLY A 448 19.43 1.25 -3.50
CA GLY A 448 20.82 0.98 -3.82
C GLY A 448 21.42 0.06 -2.76
N ASP A 449 22.38 -0.79 -3.16
CA ASP A 449 23.05 -1.73 -2.24
C ASP A 449 23.62 -1.02 -0.99
N ASP A 450 23.97 0.26 -1.12
CA ASP A 450 24.52 1.11 -0.06
C ASP A 450 23.50 1.51 1.04
N ALA A 451 22.20 1.31 0.84
CA ALA A 451 21.18 1.60 1.86
C ALA A 451 21.01 0.46 2.89
N TRP A 452 21.81 -0.60 2.75
CA TRP A 452 21.78 -1.82 3.55
C TRP A 452 22.99 -2.00 4.48
N GLU A 453 23.96 -1.07 4.48
CA GLU A 453 25.11 -1.07 5.40
C GLU A 453 24.84 -0.34 6.72
#